data_AF-A0AAE1ICG3-F1
#
_entry.id   AF-A0AAE1ICG3-F1
#
_cell.length_a   1.000
_cell.length_b   1.000
_cell.length_c   1.000
_cell.angle_alpha   90.00
_cell.angle_beta   90.00
_cell.angle_gamma   90.00
#
_symmetry.space_group_name_H-M   'P 1'
#
loop_
_entity.id
_entity.type
_entity.pdbx_description
1 polymer ?
#
loop_
_entity_poly.entity_id
_entity_poly.type
_entity_poly.pdbx_seq_one_letter_code
_entity_poly.pdbx_strand_id
1 'polypeptide(L)'
;MEVYDQAETFSEKDGDLEFSHTKAILRQGDQFFYCLSQRRLSLGSTVDFLPSDLHEIPLDIIWHKVDLELTEAPRPLPLDCYMKQPRLIEYGDTEASLNPGAQLLHEATIWEVLSKSPHPNIARFLGCNYLIGQPSWQSIYLTIVNHIPAVWNPKS
;
A
#
# COMPACT_ATOMS: atom_id res chain seq x y z
N MET A 1 7.09 -6.18 19.23
CA MET A 1 6.28 -5.68 18.09
C MET A 1 6.59 -6.56 16.89
N GLU A 2 5.68 -6.72 15.92
CA GLU A 2 5.95 -7.55 14.73
C GLU A 2 6.46 -6.72 13.56
N VAL A 3 7.38 -7.28 12.76
CA VAL A 3 7.78 -6.68 11.48
C VAL A 3 6.65 -6.85 10.46
N TYR A 4 5.97 -5.75 10.14
CA TYR A 4 4.85 -5.68 9.20
C TYR A 4 5.30 -5.52 7.74
N ASP A 5 6.34 -4.71 7.51
CA ASP A 5 6.96 -4.52 6.19
C ASP A 5 8.44 -4.12 6.38
N GLN A 6 9.27 -4.31 5.36
CA GLN A 6 10.69 -3.94 5.42
C GLN A 6 11.28 -3.67 4.03
N ALA A 7 12.26 -2.77 3.98
CA ALA A 7 13.06 -2.49 2.81
C ALA A 7 14.54 -2.37 3.19
N GLU A 8 15.41 -2.96 2.37
CA GLU A 8 16.85 -2.81 2.50
C GLU A 8 17.32 -1.62 1.67
N THR A 9 18.11 -0.76 2.29
CA THR A 9 18.72 0.40 1.66
C THR A 9 20.20 0.12 1.46
N PHE A 10 20.70 0.46 0.27
CA PHE A 10 22.10 0.29 -0.11
C PHE A 10 22.72 1.67 -0.39
N SER A 11 24.00 1.82 -0.06
CA SER A 11 24.77 3.03 -0.32
C SER A 11 25.98 2.69 -1.20
N GLU A 12 26.28 3.54 -2.17
CA GLU A 12 27.50 3.40 -2.97
C GLU A 12 28.73 3.78 -2.14
N LYS A 13 29.72 2.88 -2.10
CA LYS A 13 31.05 3.12 -1.52
C LYS A 13 32.09 2.56 -2.47
N ASP A 14 33.04 3.40 -2.87
CA ASP A 14 34.13 3.03 -3.77
C ASP A 14 33.69 2.35 -5.07
N GLY A 15 32.49 2.68 -5.57
CA GLY A 15 31.90 2.12 -6.79
C GLY A 15 31.09 0.82 -6.58
N ASP A 16 31.00 0.32 -5.35
CA ASP A 16 30.22 -0.86 -5.00
C ASP A 16 29.00 -0.50 -4.14
N LEU A 17 27.90 -1.25 -4.31
CA LEU A 17 26.71 -1.11 -3.48
C LEU A 17 26.86 -1.94 -2.20
N GLU A 18 26.95 -1.25 -1.06
CA GLU A 18 26.99 -1.88 0.25
C GLU A 18 25.65 -1.74 0.97
N PHE A 19 25.28 -2.77 1.75
CA PHE A 19 24.13 -2.68 2.65
C PHE A 19 24.36 -1.54 3.64
N SER A 20 23.41 -0.60 3.68
CA SER A 20 23.42 0.52 4.61
C SER A 20 22.60 0.20 5.85
N HIS A 21 21.31 -0.09 5.66
CA HIS A 21 20.39 -0.38 6.75
C HIS A 21 19.11 -1.04 6.20
N THR A 22 18.30 -1.59 7.10
CA THR A 22 16.94 -2.02 6.83
C THR A 22 15.99 -1.02 7.47
N LYS A 23 15.13 -0.39 6.67
CA LYS A 23 13.96 0.31 7.19
C LYS A 23 12.87 -0.72 7.45
N ALA A 24 12.23 -0.65 8.60
CA ALA A 24 11.17 -1.59 8.98
C ALA A 24 9.94 -0.83 9.42
N ILE A 25 8.77 -1.33 9.01
CA ILE A 25 7.48 -0.96 9.56
C ILE A 25 7.10 -2.00 10.59
N LEU A 26 6.84 -1.54 11.80
CA LEU A 26 6.46 -2.37 12.92
C LEU A 26 4.99 -2.16 13.22
N ARG A 27 4.30 -3.23 13.58
CA ARG A 27 2.91 -3.19 14.02
C ARG A 27 2.78 -3.64 15.47
N GLN A 28 1.97 -2.91 16.22
CA GLN A 28 1.54 -3.27 17.57
C GLN A 28 0.04 -2.97 17.70
N GLY A 29 -0.79 -4.00 17.59
CA GLY A 29 -2.24 -3.81 17.51
C GLY A 29 -2.61 -3.00 16.27
N ASP A 30 -3.21 -1.82 16.47
CA ASP A 30 -3.58 -0.89 15.40
C ASP A 30 -2.56 0.22 15.17
N GLN A 31 -1.47 0.29 15.96
CA GLN A 31 -0.43 1.30 15.80
C GLN A 31 0.68 0.81 14.87
N PHE A 32 1.21 1.76 14.10
CA PHE A 32 2.34 1.55 13.20
C PHE A 32 3.52 2.45 13.60
N PHE A 33 4.72 1.90 13.47
CA PHE A 33 5.96 2.60 13.73
C PHE A 33 6.93 2.32 12.59
N TYR A 34 7.87 3.21 12.34
CA TYR A 34 9.05 2.89 11.55
C TYR A 34 10.33 2.99 12.39
N CYS A 35 11.32 2.21 12.00
CA CYS A 35 12.68 2.30 12.54
C CYS A 35 13.72 1.98 11.47
N LEU A 36 14.97 2.37 11.73
CA LEU A 36 16.12 2.01 10.92
C LEU A 36 17.00 1.02 11.70
N SER A 37 17.24 -0.15 11.11
CA SER A 37 18.04 -1.23 11.69
C SER A 37 19.34 -1.40 10.90
N GLN A 38 20.46 -1.52 11.60
CA GLN A 38 21.76 -1.89 11.00
C GLN A 38 21.85 -3.40 10.65
N ARG A 39 20.77 -4.14 10.89
CA ARG A 39 20.67 -5.59 10.67
C ARG A 39 19.53 -5.87 9.71
N ARG A 40 19.72 -6.88 8.87
CA ARG A 40 18.64 -7.50 8.10
C ARG A 40 17.63 -8.13 9.05
N LEU A 41 16.36 -7.88 8.79
CA LEU A 41 15.25 -8.40 9.59
C LEU A 41 14.49 -9.46 8.77
N SER A 42 13.71 -10.26 9.48
CA SER A 42 12.80 -11.23 8.88
C SER A 42 11.36 -10.75 9.06
N LEU A 43 10.59 -10.77 7.97
CA LEU A 43 9.16 -10.43 8.00
C LEU A 43 8.41 -11.32 9.01
N GLY A 44 7.50 -10.74 9.79
CA GLY A 44 6.73 -11.44 10.82
C GLY A 44 7.52 -11.83 12.08
N SER A 45 8.82 -11.55 12.15
CA SER A 45 9.59 -11.75 13.38
C SER A 45 9.21 -10.73 14.45
N THR A 46 9.30 -11.15 15.71
CA THR A 46 9.20 -10.22 16.84
C THR A 46 10.56 -9.61 17.10
N VAL A 47 10.59 -8.29 17.21
CA VAL A 47 11.80 -7.49 17.41
C VAL A 47 11.58 -6.53 18.57
N ASP A 48 12.65 -6.32 19.34
CA ASP A 48 12.72 -5.39 20.45
C ASP A 48 13.69 -4.26 20.07
N PHE A 49 13.12 -3.09 19.76
CA PHE A 49 13.88 -1.86 19.52
C PHE A 49 13.80 -0.97 20.75
N LEU A 50 14.80 -0.10 20.95
CA LEU A 50 14.73 0.91 21.98
C LEU A 50 13.63 1.92 21.63
N PRO A 51 12.89 2.47 22.61
CA PRO A 51 11.87 3.49 22.34
C PRO A 51 12.40 4.72 21.59
N SER A 52 13.69 5.04 21.71
CA SER A 52 14.35 6.15 21.00
C SER A 52 14.47 5.92 19.48
N ASP A 53 14.44 4.66 19.04
CA ASP A 53 14.66 4.28 17.64
C ASP A 53 13.33 4.06 16.91
N LEU A 54 12.21 4.22 17.63
CA LEU A 54 10.86 4.04 17.14
C LEU A 54 10.21 5.39 16.84
N HIS A 55 9.71 5.52 15.62
CA HIS A 55 8.98 6.69 15.19
C HIS A 55 7.55 6.27 14.85
N GLU A 56 6.57 6.76 15.61
CA GLU A 56 5.16 6.48 15.37
C GLU A 56 4.71 7.07 14.03
N ILE A 57 3.91 6.31 13.28
CA ILE A 57 3.22 6.76 12.07
C ILE A 57 1.78 7.07 12.47
N PRO A 58 1.37 8.35 12.48
CA PRO A 58 0.01 8.72 12.92
C PRO A 58 -1.07 8.02 12.09
N LEU A 59 -2.09 7.47 12.74
CA LEU A 59 -3.13 6.71 12.02
C LEU A 59 -3.99 7.56 11.09
N ASP A 60 -4.14 8.84 11.40
CA ASP A 60 -4.90 9.81 10.59
C ASP A 60 -4.24 10.10 9.24
N ILE A 61 -2.91 10.03 9.15
CA ILE A 61 -2.21 10.17 7.86
C ILE A 61 -2.24 8.89 7.01
N ILE A 62 -2.45 7.73 7.64
CA ILE A 62 -2.60 6.45 6.95
C ILE A 62 -4.05 6.30 6.48
N TRP A 63 -5.00 6.52 7.39
CA TRP A 63 -6.43 6.32 7.20
C TRP A 63 -7.17 7.66 7.28
N HIS A 64 -7.06 8.46 6.22
CA HIS A 64 -7.76 9.73 6.14
C HIS A 64 -9.27 9.54 6.32
N LYS A 65 -9.89 10.36 7.17
CA LYS A 65 -11.35 10.53 7.18
C LYS A 65 -11.72 11.44 6.02
N VAL A 66 -12.65 11.01 5.19
CA VAL A 66 -13.00 11.72 3.97
C VAL A 66 -14.51 11.72 3.82
N ASP A 67 -15.07 12.91 3.62
CA ASP A 67 -16.49 13.11 3.27
C ASP A 67 -16.73 12.96 1.76
N LEU A 68 -16.08 11.97 1.13
CA LEU A 68 -16.26 11.65 -0.28
C LEU A 68 -17.07 10.36 -0.40
N GLU A 69 -18.13 10.42 -1.19
CA GLU A 69 -18.89 9.24 -1.60
C GLU A 69 -18.10 8.49 -2.68
N LEU A 70 -17.19 7.60 -2.25
CA LEU A 70 -16.54 6.65 -3.14
C LEU A 70 -17.38 5.37 -3.23
N THR A 71 -17.30 4.73 -4.40
CA THR A 71 -17.91 3.45 -4.70
C THR A 71 -17.41 2.40 -3.69
N GLU A 72 -18.34 1.79 -2.96
CA GLU A 72 -18.03 0.68 -2.07
C GLU A 72 -17.76 -0.59 -2.87
N ALA A 73 -16.72 -1.33 -2.50
CA ALA A 73 -16.40 -2.60 -3.13
C ALA A 73 -17.49 -3.67 -2.87
N PRO A 74 -17.76 -4.57 -3.83
CA PRO A 74 -18.77 -5.60 -3.67
C PRO A 74 -18.39 -6.58 -2.54
N ARG A 75 -19.41 -7.11 -1.86
CA ARG A 75 -19.26 -8.17 -0.86
C ARG A 75 -20.05 -9.42 -1.28
N PRO A 76 -19.41 -10.59 -1.47
CA PRO A 76 -17.96 -10.85 -1.37
C PRO A 76 -17.16 -10.24 -2.53
N LEU A 77 -15.86 -10.03 -2.31
CA LEU A 77 -14.94 -9.61 -3.38
C LEU A 77 -14.74 -10.76 -4.38
N PRO A 78 -14.53 -10.45 -5.68
CA PRO A 78 -14.08 -11.43 -6.66
C PRO A 78 -12.74 -12.07 -6.26
N LEU A 79 -12.54 -13.34 -6.61
CA LEU A 79 -11.33 -14.09 -6.27
C LEU A 79 -10.07 -13.53 -6.94
N ASP A 80 -10.22 -12.81 -8.05
CA ASP A 80 -9.17 -12.25 -8.91
C ASP A 80 -9.01 -10.73 -8.71
N CYS A 81 -9.21 -10.25 -7.49
CA CYS A 81 -8.96 -8.86 -7.13
C CYS A 81 -7.57 -8.65 -6.50
N TYR A 82 -6.99 -7.49 -6.79
CA TYR A 82 -5.81 -6.95 -6.13
C TYR A 82 -6.25 -5.86 -5.16
N MET A 83 -5.76 -5.94 -3.93
CA MET A 83 -5.94 -4.91 -2.92
C MET A 83 -4.70 -4.02 -2.89
N LYS A 84 -4.89 -2.71 -3.10
CA LYS A 84 -3.85 -1.70 -2.91
C LYS A 84 -4.04 -1.00 -1.58
N GLN A 85 -2.97 -0.93 -0.80
CA GLN A 85 -2.93 -0.28 0.52
C GLN A 85 -1.87 0.82 0.53
N PRO A 86 -1.92 1.78 1.48
CA PRO A 86 -0.88 2.79 1.62
C PRO A 86 0.48 2.12 1.87
N ARG A 87 1.51 2.54 1.14
CA ARG A 87 2.87 2.02 1.29
C ARG A 87 3.57 2.70 2.46
N LEU A 88 3.44 2.11 3.64
CA LEU A 88 4.04 2.66 4.85
C LEU A 88 5.58 2.61 4.83
N ILE A 89 6.18 1.68 4.08
CA ILE A 89 7.63 1.54 4.02
C ILE A 89 8.34 2.79 3.48
N GLU A 90 7.66 3.59 2.65
CA GLU A 90 8.18 4.82 2.06
C GLU A 90 7.99 6.04 2.99
N TYR A 91 7.28 5.89 4.13
CA TYR A 91 6.89 6.99 5.01
C TYR A 91 8.10 7.77 5.53
N GLY A 92 8.11 9.10 5.35
CA GLY A 92 9.17 9.98 5.82
C GLY A 92 10.41 10.06 4.92
N ASP A 93 10.49 9.28 3.85
CA ASP A 93 11.62 9.36 2.90
C ASP A 93 11.57 10.63 2.05
N THR A 94 10.35 11.14 1.78
CA THR A 94 10.11 12.37 1.02
C THR A 94 8.92 13.14 1.62
N GLU A 95 8.78 14.42 1.27
CA GLU A 95 7.59 15.19 1.66
C GLU A 95 6.29 14.55 1.16
N ALA A 96 6.31 13.98 -0.05
CA ALA A 96 5.14 13.31 -0.62
C ALA A 96 4.73 12.06 0.16
N SER A 97 5.69 11.34 0.77
CA SER A 97 5.42 10.10 1.50
C SER A 97 4.99 10.34 2.96
N LEU A 98 4.92 11.59 3.42
CA LEU A 98 4.37 11.94 4.73
C LEU A 98 2.86 11.74 4.83
N ASN A 99 2.16 11.58 3.69
CA ASN A 99 0.72 11.41 3.67
C ASN A 99 0.29 10.28 2.70
N PRO A 100 0.62 9.03 3.03
CA PRO A 100 0.37 7.90 2.13
C PRO A 100 -1.14 7.61 1.97
N GLY A 101 -1.96 7.96 2.96
CA GLY A 101 -3.42 7.89 2.86
C GLY A 101 -4.00 8.87 1.83
N ALA A 102 -3.51 10.11 1.80
CA ALA A 102 -3.94 11.09 0.80
C ALA A 102 -3.56 10.69 -0.62
N GLN A 103 -2.38 10.08 -0.82
CA GLN A 103 -1.98 9.55 -2.13
C GLN A 103 -2.96 8.46 -2.60
N LEU A 104 -3.27 7.50 -1.72
CA LEU A 104 -4.23 6.44 -2.06
C LEU A 104 -5.60 7.03 -2.35
N LEU A 105 -6.08 7.97 -1.53
CA LEU A 105 -7.35 8.66 -1.78
C LEU A 105 -7.38 9.35 -3.15
N HIS A 106 -6.30 10.05 -3.51
CA HIS A 106 -6.20 10.71 -4.81
C HIS A 106 -6.32 9.69 -5.95
N GLU A 107 -5.65 8.54 -5.84
CA GLU A 107 -5.81 7.46 -6.81
C GLU A 107 -7.25 6.94 -6.88
N ALA A 108 -7.95 6.78 -5.74
CA ALA A 108 -9.35 6.38 -5.73
C ALA A 108 -10.23 7.37 -6.51
N THR A 109 -10.00 8.68 -6.34
CA THR A 109 -10.76 9.71 -7.08
C THR A 109 -10.50 9.63 -8.59
N ILE A 110 -9.29 9.29 -9.01
CA ILE A 110 -8.97 9.07 -10.43
C ILE A 110 -9.71 7.83 -10.94
N TRP A 111 -9.74 6.75 -10.16
CA TRP A 111 -10.43 5.52 -10.51
C TRP A 111 -11.95 5.70 -10.64
N GLU A 112 -12.58 6.55 -9.83
CA GLU A 112 -14.01 6.92 -9.98
C GLU A 112 -14.30 7.62 -11.31
N VAL A 113 -13.34 8.36 -11.85
CA VAL A 113 -13.48 8.99 -13.17
C VAL A 113 -13.29 7.95 -14.27
N LEU A 114 -12.26 7.10 -14.15
CA LEU A 114 -11.96 6.06 -15.14
C LEU A 114 -13.04 4.98 -15.22
N SER A 115 -13.71 4.67 -14.10
CA SER A 115 -14.77 3.65 -14.04
C SER A 115 -16.00 3.99 -14.89
N LYS A 116 -16.22 5.29 -15.18
CA LYS A 116 -17.31 5.78 -16.04
C LYS A 116 -17.10 5.47 -17.52
N SER A 117 -15.87 5.19 -17.94
CA SER A 117 -15.51 4.86 -19.33
C SER A 117 -14.47 3.73 -19.35
N PRO A 118 -14.86 2.49 -19.02
CA PRO A 118 -13.93 1.38 -18.87
C PRO A 118 -13.25 1.04 -20.20
N HIS A 119 -11.94 0.78 -20.14
CA HIS A 119 -11.14 0.38 -21.30
C HIS A 119 -10.63 -1.07 -21.14
N PRO A 120 -10.65 -1.91 -22.19
CA PRO A 120 -10.29 -3.33 -22.08
C PRO A 120 -8.85 -3.59 -21.63
N ASN A 121 -7.94 -2.63 -21.82
CA ASN A 121 -6.52 -2.73 -21.43
C ASN A 121 -6.19 -2.01 -20.11
N ILE A 122 -7.20 -1.57 -19.35
CA ILE A 122 -7.00 -0.92 -18.04
C ILE A 122 -7.68 -1.78 -16.98
N ALA A 123 -7.05 -1.93 -15.82
CA ALA A 123 -7.63 -2.62 -14.67
C ALA A 123 -9.02 -2.05 -14.32
N ARG A 124 -9.93 -2.91 -13.88
CA ARG A 124 -11.27 -2.46 -13.47
C ARG A 124 -11.24 -2.09 -12.00
N PHE A 125 -11.62 -0.86 -11.67
CA PHE A 125 -11.87 -0.47 -10.30
C PHE A 125 -13.16 -1.10 -9.78
N LEU A 126 -13.08 -1.75 -8.61
CA LEU A 126 -14.25 -2.38 -7.97
C LEU A 126 -14.86 -1.53 -6.87
N GLY A 127 -14.14 -0.52 -6.38
CA GLY A 127 -14.50 0.23 -5.19
C GLY A 127 -13.45 0.15 -4.11
N CYS A 128 -13.77 0.73 -2.96
CA CYS A 128 -12.92 0.82 -1.77
C CYS A 128 -13.52 0.05 -0.59
N ASN A 129 -12.70 -0.35 0.40
CA ASN A 129 -13.21 -0.85 1.70
C ASN A 129 -13.14 0.22 2.79
N TYR A 130 -14.14 0.13 3.67
CA TYR A 130 -14.10 0.72 5.00
C TYR A 130 -13.72 -0.36 6.02
N LEU A 131 -12.98 0.01 7.05
CA LEU A 131 -12.91 -0.84 8.24
C LEU A 131 -14.31 -1.07 8.80
N ILE A 132 -14.66 -2.33 9.11
CA ILE A 132 -15.87 -2.61 9.89
C ILE A 132 -15.73 -1.91 11.24
N GLY A 133 -16.57 -0.93 11.52
CA GLY A 133 -16.62 -0.20 12.79
C GLY A 133 -15.78 1.09 12.88
N GLN A 134 -15.16 1.56 11.79
CA GLN A 134 -14.45 2.85 11.76
C GLN A 134 -14.75 3.61 10.45
N PRO A 135 -14.97 4.94 10.47
CA PRO A 135 -15.21 5.76 9.27
C PRO A 135 -13.92 6.09 8.49
N SER A 136 -12.91 5.23 8.54
CA SER A 136 -11.59 5.48 7.96
C SER A 136 -11.21 4.39 6.97
N TRP A 137 -10.82 4.81 5.76
CA TRP A 137 -10.46 3.96 4.62
C TRP A 137 -9.21 3.12 4.91
N GLN A 138 -9.12 1.91 4.36
CA GLN A 138 -7.89 1.11 4.44
C GLN A 138 -7.27 0.71 3.11
N SER A 139 -8.08 0.52 2.06
CA SER A 139 -7.59 -0.07 0.82
C SER A 139 -8.46 0.31 -0.38
N ILE A 140 -7.84 0.35 -1.56
CA ILE A 140 -8.50 0.33 -2.88
C ILE A 140 -8.51 -1.10 -3.41
N TYR A 141 -9.59 -1.52 -4.08
CA TYR A 141 -9.63 -2.78 -4.81
C TYR A 141 -9.71 -2.57 -6.33
N LEU A 142 -8.85 -3.32 -7.03
CA LEU A 142 -8.78 -3.37 -8.48
C LEU A 142 -8.94 -4.83 -8.92
N THR A 143 -9.47 -5.09 -10.11
CA THR A 143 -9.33 -6.41 -10.77
C THR A 143 -8.28 -6.33 -11.84
N ILE A 144 -7.48 -7.39 -11.95
CA ILE A 144 -6.66 -7.61 -13.14
C ILE A 144 -7.64 -8.07 -14.23
N VAL A 145 -7.67 -7.37 -15.36
CA VAL A 145 -8.42 -7.87 -16.53
C VAL A 145 -7.58 -8.98 -17.15
N ASN A 146 -7.80 -10.23 -16.72
CA ASN A 146 -7.48 -11.37 -17.56
C ASN A 146 -8.76 -11.76 -18.28
N HIS A 147 -8.85 -11.41 -19.56
CA HIS A 147 -9.41 -12.23 -20.64
C HIS A 147 -9.44 -11.41 -21.94
N ILE A 148 -8.28 -11.28 -22.59
CA ILE A 148 -8.29 -11.36 -24.05
C ILE A 148 -8.30 -12.86 -24.35
N PRO A 149 -9.42 -13.48 -24.77
CA PRO A 149 -9.28 -14.74 -25.48
C PRO A 149 -8.50 -14.41 -26.74
N ALA A 150 -7.28 -14.93 -26.84
CA ALA A 150 -6.51 -14.88 -28.07
C ALA A 150 -7.26 -15.70 -29.14
N VAL A 151 -8.26 -15.11 -29.78
CA VAL A 151 -8.81 -15.62 -31.03
C VAL A 151 -8.03 -14.94 -32.15
N TRP A 152 -6.78 -15.37 -32.30
CA TRP A 152 -6.10 -15.21 -33.58
C TRP A 152 -6.64 -16.31 -34.50
N ASN A 153 -7.47 -15.94 -35.47
CA ASN A 153 -7.98 -16.85 -36.49
C ASN A 153 -7.19 -16.62 -37.78
N PRO A 154 -6.18 -17.43 -38.12
CA PRO A 154 -5.51 -17.33 -39.40
C PRO A 154 -6.30 -18.11 -40.44
N LYS A 155 -7.36 -17.50 -40.97
CA LYS A 155 -7.93 -17.91 -42.25
C LYS A 155 -8.42 -16.70 -43.03
N SER A 156 -7.55 -16.22 -43.91
CA SER A 156 -7.88 -15.64 -45.22
C SER A 156 -6.65 -15.65 -46.08
#